data_AF-A0A1G1HET8-F1
#
_entry.id   AF-A0A1G1HET8-F1
#
_cell.length_a   1.000
_cell.length_b   1.000
_cell.length_c   1.000
_cell.angle_alpha   90.00
_cell.angle_beta   90.00
_cell.angle_gamma   90.00
#
_symmetry.space_group_name_H-M   'P 1'
#
loop_
_entity.id
_entity.type
_entity.pdbx_description
1 polymer ?
#
loop_
_entity_poly.entity_id
_entity_poly.type
_entity_poly.pdbx_seq_one_letter_code
_entity_poly.pdbx_strand_id
1 'polypeptide(L)' 'MAKGRPFDIVILDLTVRGGMGGAEAVKKLLELDPNVKAVMSSGYSSDDAATADYRKQGFTAFLKKPYVEELQSTLNALLA' A
#
# COMPACT_ATOMS: atom_id res chain seq x y z
N MET A 1 -16.47 -12.32 3.90
CA MET A 1 -15.42 -12.77 2.96
C MET A 1 -15.70 -14.22 2.60
N ALA A 2 -15.98 -14.56 1.34
CA ALA A 2 -15.99 -15.96 0.94
C ALA A 2 -14.52 -16.45 0.96
N LYS A 3 -14.24 -17.56 1.66
CA LYS A 3 -12.88 -18.13 1.69
C LYS A 3 -12.38 -18.35 0.27
N GLY A 4 -11.14 -17.94 -0.03
CA GLY A 4 -10.48 -18.20 -1.31
C GLY A 4 -10.60 -17.12 -2.38
N ARG A 5 -11.18 -15.94 -2.10
CA ARG A 5 -11.07 -14.79 -3.01
C ARG A 5 -9.95 -13.84 -2.55
N PRO A 6 -8.89 -13.62 -3.35
CA PRO A 6 -7.86 -12.64 -3.03
C PRO A 6 -8.44 -11.21 -3.06
N PHE A 7 -7.74 -10.28 -2.43
CA PHE A 7 -8.06 -8.86 -2.52
C PHE A 7 -7.49 -8.28 -3.80
N ASP A 8 -8.28 -7.50 -4.54
CA ASP A 8 -7.80 -6.86 -5.78
C ASP A 8 -6.74 -5.79 -5.50
N ILE A 9 -6.90 -5.05 -4.40
CA ILE A 9 -6.01 -3.97 -3.95
C ILE A 9 -5.95 -3.99 -2.42
N VAL A 10 -4.76 -3.76 -1.86
CA VAL A 10 -4.55 -3.54 -0.43
C VAL A 10 -3.96 -2.15 -0.19
N ILE A 11 -4.54 -1.38 0.72
CA ILE A 11 -4.01 -0.08 1.13
C ILE A 11 -3.40 -0.25 2.53
N LEU A 12 -2.12 0.04 2.68
CA LEU A 12 -1.37 -0.20 3.92
C LEU A 12 -0.85 1.09 4.51
N ASP A 13 -1.07 1.29 5.81
CA ASP A 13 -0.39 2.34 6.56
C ASP A 13 1.11 2.04 6.62
N LEU A 14 1.96 3.01 6.29
CA LEU A 14 3.41 2.81 6.38
C LEU A 14 3.85 2.56 7.83
N THR A 15 3.28 3.31 8.77
CA THR A 15 3.70 3.29 10.18
C THR A 15 2.53 2.89 11.06
N VAL A 16 2.64 1.70 11.69
CA VAL A 16 1.69 1.22 12.69
C VAL A 16 2.40 1.13 14.04
N ARG A 17 2.05 2.02 14.98
CA ARG A 17 2.66 2.02 16.32
C ARG A 17 2.27 0.76 17.08
N GLY A 18 3.27 0.03 17.59
CA GLY A 18 3.08 -1.19 18.37
C GLY A 18 2.74 -2.43 17.54
N GLY A 19 2.94 -2.39 16.21
CA GLY A 19 2.66 -3.51 15.32
C GLY A 19 3.49 -3.48 14.05
N MET A 20 3.13 -4.33 13.10
CA MET A 20 3.77 -4.43 11.79
C MET A 20 3.38 -3.23 10.91
N GLY A 21 4.39 -2.50 10.44
CA GLY A 21 4.19 -1.41 9.47
C GLY A 21 4.04 -1.92 8.03
N GLY A 22 3.62 -1.02 7.13
CA GLY A 22 3.34 -1.35 5.74
C GLY A 22 4.55 -1.90 4.98
N ALA A 23 5.76 -1.40 5.26
CA ALA A 23 6.99 -1.84 4.58
C ALA A 23 7.35 -3.31 4.87
N GLU A 24 7.02 -3.83 6.06
CA GLU A 24 7.17 -5.24 6.38
C GLU A 24 6.00 -6.06 5.81
N ALA A 25 4.77 -5.54 5.96
CA ALA A 25 3.56 -6.20 5.49
C ALA A 25 3.59 -6.45 3.98
N VAL A 26 4.00 -5.47 3.17
CA VAL A 26 4.05 -5.62 1.70
C VAL A 26 5.01 -6.72 1.26
N LYS A 27 6.15 -6.91 1.95
CA LYS A 27 7.11 -7.98 1.65
C LYS A 27 6.50 -9.34 1.89
N LYS A 28 5.83 -9.52 3.03
CA LYS A 28 5.11 -10.75 3.37
C LYS A 28 3.96 -11.02 2.41
N LEU A 29 3.25 -9.98 1.99
CA LEU A 29 2.17 -10.13 1.00
C LEU A 29 2.73 -10.55 -0.37
N LEU A 30 3.86 -10.00 -0.80
CA LEU A 30 4.52 -10.41 -2.06
C LEU A 30 5.06 -11.85 -2.02
N GLU A 31 5.45 -12.35 -0.85
CA GLU A 31 5.81 -13.77 -0.66
C GLU A 31 4.60 -14.70 -0.84
N LEU A 32 3.40 -14.24 -0.47
CA LEU A 32 2.15 -14.99 -0.57
C LEU A 32 1.49 -14.85 -1.95
N ASP A 33 1.50 -13.65 -2.51
CA ASP A 33 0.96 -13.29 -3.82
C ASP A 33 1.89 -12.27 -4.48
N PRO A 34 2.77 -12.71 -5.41
CA PRO A 34 3.67 -11.83 -6.15
C PRO A 34 2.96 -10.76 -7.01
N ASN A 35 1.65 -10.90 -7.25
CA ASN A 35 0.86 -9.98 -8.07
C ASN A 35 0.03 -9.00 -7.23
N VAL A 36 0.16 -9.02 -5.90
CA VAL A 36 -0.60 -8.13 -5.02
C VAL A 36 -0.40 -6.66 -5.40
N LYS A 37 -1.50 -5.93 -5.56
CA LYS A 37 -1.49 -4.49 -5.81
C LYS A 37 -1.54 -3.74 -4.48
N ALA A 38 -0.37 -3.40 -3.95
CA ALA A 38 -0.25 -2.70 -2.68
C ALA A 38 -0.10 -1.18 -2.85
N VAL A 39 -0.94 -0.42 -2.16
CA VAL A 39 -0.90 1.05 -2.13
C VAL A 39 -0.39 1.49 -0.76
N MET A 40 0.71 2.24 -0.74
CA MET A 40 1.24 2.84 0.48
C MET A 40 0.39 4.03 0.90
N SER A 41 0.11 4.14 2.19
CA SER A 41 -0.66 5.22 2.81
C SER A 41 0.17 5.86 3.93
N SER A 42 0.64 7.10 3.75
CA SER A 42 1.45 7.82 4.76
C SER A 42 1.11 9.31 4.84
N GLY A 43 1.21 9.91 6.02
CA GLY A 43 0.90 11.32 6.28
C GLY A 43 2.06 12.14 6.84
N TYR A 44 3.20 11.53 7.18
CA TYR A 44 4.32 12.23 7.80
C TYR A 44 5.33 12.70 6.74
N SER A 45 5.71 13.97 6.80
CA SER A 45 6.75 14.59 5.96
C SER A 45 8.17 14.09 6.27
N SER A 46 8.39 13.40 7.39
CA SER A 46 9.66 12.73 7.69
C SER A 46 9.86 11.45 6.88
N ASP A 47 8.79 10.91 6.29
CA ASP A 47 8.84 9.73 5.42
C ASP A 47 9.17 10.09 3.97
N ASP A 48 9.46 11.34 3.61
CA ASP A 48 9.70 11.74 2.21
C ASP A 48 10.73 10.84 1.51
N ALA A 49 11.83 10.49 2.19
CA ALA A 49 12.82 9.55 1.66
C ALA A 49 12.31 8.10 1.55
N ALA A 50 11.49 7.63 2.51
CA ALA A 50 10.87 6.31 2.47
C ALA A 50 9.77 6.24 1.39
N THR A 51 9.02 7.33 1.18
CA THR A 51 8.02 7.44 0.12
C THR A 51 8.65 7.61 -1.26
N ALA A 52 9.82 8.24 -1.39
CA ALA A 52 10.48 8.42 -2.69
C ALA A 52 10.75 7.10 -3.42
N ASP A 53 10.97 6.02 -2.66
CA ASP A 53 11.29 4.69 -3.17
C ASP A 53 10.19 3.64 -2.86
N TYR A 54 8.92 4.03 -2.74
CA TYR A 54 7.82 3.08 -2.45
C TYR A 54 7.79 1.86 -3.38
N ARG A 55 8.18 2.04 -4.65
CA ARG A 55 8.28 0.96 -5.64
C ARG A 55 9.36 -0.08 -5.29
N LYS A 56 10.52 0.36 -4.78
CA LYS A 56 11.60 -0.56 -4.34
C LYS A 56 11.20 -1.38 -3.12
N GLN A 57 10.25 -0.87 -2.33
CA GLN A 57 9.70 -1.59 -1.19
C GLN A 57 8.62 -2.60 -1.59
N GLY A 58 8.15 -2.59 -2.84
CA GLY A 58 7.13 -3.51 -3.34
C GLY A 58 5.74 -2.91 -3.48
N PHE A 59 5.58 -1.59 -3.29
CA PHE A 59 4.29 -0.92 -3.49
C PHE A 59 4.09 -0.53 -4.95
N THR A 60 2.84 -0.63 -5.42
CA THR A 60 2.43 -0.25 -6.78
C THR A 60 2.12 1.24 -6.88
N ALA A 61 1.55 1.83 -5.82
CA ALA A 61 1.18 3.25 -5.75
C ALA A 61 1.36 3.81 -4.34
N PHE A 62 1.28 5.14 -4.23
CA PHE A 62 1.37 5.87 -2.97
C PHE A 62 0.25 6.90 -2.89
N LEU A 63 -0.38 6.98 -1.71
CA LEU A 63 -1.40 7.95 -1.34
C LEU A 63 -0.93 8.72 -0.09
N LYS A 64 -0.76 10.03 -0.23
CA LYS A 64 -0.40 10.92 0.88
C LYS A 64 -1.63 11.29 1.68
N LYS A 65 -1.66 11.01 2.98
CA LYS A 65 -2.79 11.39 3.86
C LYS A 65 -2.86 12.93 4.00
N PRO A 66 -4.06 13.53 3.98
CA PRO A 66 -5.35 12.93 3.59
C PRO A 66 -5.47 12.77 2.06
N TYR A 67 -6.04 11.65 1.60
CA TYR A 67 -6.09 11.27 0.17
C TYR A 67 -7.50 10.94 -0.36
N VAL A 68 -8.55 11.43 0.29
CA VAL A 68 -9.93 11.04 -0.07
C VAL A 68 -10.27 11.42 -1.51
N GLU A 69 -9.73 12.53 -2.01
CA GLU A 69 -9.96 13.04 -3.37
C GLU A 69 -9.22 12.21 -4.44
N GLU A 70 -8.01 11.71 -4.12
CA GLU A 70 -7.17 10.92 -5.02
C GLU A 70 -7.43 9.42 -4.95
N LEU A 71 -8.20 8.96 -3.95
CA LEU A 71 -8.47 7.55 -3.73
C LEU A 71 -9.16 6.92 -4.95
N GLN A 72 -10.22 7.55 -5.45
CA GLN A 72 -11.00 6.99 -6.54
C GLN A 72 -10.19 6.86 -7.84
N SER A 73 -9.45 7.90 -8.20
CA SER A 73 -8.61 7.89 -9.41
C SER A 73 -7.50 6.86 -9.31
N THR A 74 -6.89 6.71 -8.12
CA THR A 74 -5.85 5.71 -7.87
C THR A 74 -6.38 4.28 -7.95
N LEU A 75 -7.55 4.00 -7.36
CA LEU A 75 -8.16 2.67 -7.44
C LEU A 75 -8.58 2.34 -8.87
N ASN A 76 -9.19 3.26 -9.60
CA ASN A 76 -9.58 3.06 -11.00
C ASN A 76 -8.36 2.83 -11.92
N ALA A 77 -7.22 3.45 -11.64
CA ALA A 77 -6.00 3.21 -12.41
C ALA A 77 -5.40 1.81 -12.16
N LEU A 78 -5.75 1.17 -11.04
CA LEU A 78 -5.23 -0.13 -10.64
C LEU A 78 -6.21 -1.29 -10.89
N LEU A 79 -7.51 -1.03 -10.85
CA LEU A 79 -8.59 -1.94 -11.24
C LEU A 79 -8.76 -1.82 -12.76
N ALA A 80 -8.18 -2.76 -13.50
CA ALA A 80 -8.44 -2.92 -14.93
C ALA A 80 -9.84 -3.51 -15.16
#